data_AF-A0A443HT83-F1
#
_entry.id   AF-A0A443HT83-F1
#
_cell.length_a   1.000
_cell.length_b   1.000
_cell.length_c   1.000
_cell.angle_alpha   90.00
_cell.angle_beta   90.00
_cell.angle_gamma   90.00
#
_symmetry.space_group_name_H-M   'P 1'
#
loop_
_entity.id
_entity.type
_entity.pdbx_description
1 polymer ?
#
loop_
_entity_poly.entity_id
_entity_poly.type
_entity_poly.pdbx_seq_one_letter_code
_entity_poly.pdbx_strand_id
1 'polypeptide(L)'
;MSGCWAMHSGTIQRISVDVPCGRTNSTHPYVTCCVAGDYCLSNSICEHVSKDGTKGYYNADCTDPTLQDPACGTRCGGRRESDLVFIQDRGVWACCTSDNGTIDCNNPSIEVYPGPATADLATIQYVPATGTPTYPAPTGTATSTSNTTVTQTSSSSSGVSPGAAAGIGVGVGAGVALAAFMIAFLFMRNRRQAQSRSATAPAGYNSVLSPTTYQTSPAAWTAEPEVRLAPIYELSHPKQPRGELDSQ
;
A
#
# COMPACT_ATOMS: atom_id res chain seq x y z
N MET A 1 -5.05 1.02 -27.48
CA MET A 1 -4.97 0.04 -26.38
C MET A 1 -3.86 0.49 -25.47
N SER A 2 -4.14 0.75 -24.19
CA SER A 2 -3.12 0.98 -23.17
C SER A 2 -2.21 -0.24 -23.11
N GLY A 3 -0.89 -0.03 -23.12
CA GLY A 3 0.06 -1.11 -22.85
C GLY A 3 0.07 -1.45 -21.37
N CYS A 4 0.63 -2.60 -21.02
CA CYS A 4 0.97 -2.95 -19.65
C CYS A 4 2.47 -2.76 -19.45
N TRP A 5 2.86 -2.30 -18.27
CA TRP A 5 4.22 -1.98 -17.89
C TRP A 5 4.55 -2.64 -16.55
N ALA A 6 5.78 -3.11 -16.46
CA ALA A 6 6.37 -3.69 -15.26
C ALA A 6 7.72 -3.05 -14.98
N MET A 7 8.09 -2.99 -13.71
CA MET A 7 9.48 -2.70 -13.34
C MET A 7 10.23 -4.03 -13.23
N HIS A 8 11.34 -4.16 -13.94
CA HIS A 8 12.27 -5.29 -13.88
C HIS A 8 13.69 -4.78 -13.61
N SER A 9 14.23 -5.08 -12.43
CA SER A 9 15.59 -4.69 -12.03
C SER A 9 15.84 -3.18 -12.19
N GLY A 10 14.87 -2.38 -11.74
CA GLY A 10 14.93 -0.90 -11.79
C GLY A 10 14.64 -0.28 -13.16
N THR A 11 14.29 -1.07 -14.17
CA THR A 11 13.90 -0.57 -15.50
C THR A 11 12.42 -0.84 -15.76
N ILE A 12 11.66 0.19 -16.12
CA ILE A 12 10.27 0.02 -16.56
C ILE A 12 10.25 -0.44 -18.01
N GLN A 13 9.55 -1.53 -18.28
CA GLN A 13 9.44 -2.13 -19.61
C GLN A 13 7.98 -2.43 -19.93
N ARG A 14 7.63 -2.32 -21.21
CA ARG A 14 6.29 -2.71 -21.68
C ARG A 14 6.22 -4.24 -21.78
N ILE A 15 5.20 -4.83 -21.16
CA ILE A 15 4.96 -6.28 -21.16
C ILE A 15 3.80 -6.57 -22.12
N SER A 16 4.04 -7.42 -23.11
CA SER A 16 3.07 -7.72 -24.19
C SER A 16 2.18 -8.92 -23.92
N VAL A 17 2.57 -9.78 -22.98
CA VAL A 17 1.78 -10.93 -22.53
C VAL A 17 0.71 -10.53 -21.50
N ASP A 18 0.84 -9.32 -20.97
CA ASP A 18 -0.03 -8.77 -19.96
C ASP A 18 -1.18 -7.98 -20.59
N VAL A 19 -2.35 -8.10 -19.97
CA VAL A 19 -3.58 -7.48 -20.43
C VAL A 19 -4.25 -6.70 -19.29
N PRO A 20 -4.87 -5.55 -19.57
CA PRO A 20 -5.46 -4.70 -18.54
C PRO A 20 -6.60 -5.37 -17.76
N CYS A 21 -6.56 -5.22 -16.43
CA CYS A 21 -7.54 -5.68 -15.44
C CYS A 21 -8.79 -4.80 -15.37
N GLY A 22 -9.35 -4.43 -16.52
CA GLY A 22 -10.57 -3.66 -16.61
C GLY A 22 -10.53 -2.63 -17.73
N ARG A 23 -11.50 -1.72 -17.71
CA ARG A 23 -11.50 -0.55 -18.59
C ARG A 23 -11.07 0.67 -17.82
N THR A 24 -10.14 1.41 -18.39
CA THR A 24 -9.76 2.72 -17.87
C THR A 24 -10.84 3.75 -18.19
N ASN A 25 -10.98 4.75 -17.33
CA ASN A 25 -11.89 5.88 -17.54
C ASN A 25 -11.24 7.18 -17.03
N SER A 26 -11.95 8.31 -17.07
CA SER A 26 -11.41 9.60 -16.64
C SER A 26 -11.05 9.67 -15.15
N THR A 27 -11.69 8.86 -14.30
CA THR A 27 -11.51 8.83 -12.84
C THR A 27 -10.50 7.76 -12.40
N HIS A 28 -10.39 6.68 -13.18
CA HIS A 28 -9.44 5.58 -13.02
C HIS A 28 -8.71 5.39 -14.37
N PRO A 29 -7.77 6.29 -14.69
CA PRO A 29 -7.06 6.27 -15.98
C PRO A 29 -6.11 5.08 -16.12
N TYR A 30 -5.74 4.47 -14.99
CA TYR A 30 -4.86 3.32 -14.93
C TYR A 30 -5.52 2.17 -14.17
N VAL A 31 -5.24 0.95 -14.63
CA VAL A 31 -5.67 -0.30 -14.02
C VAL A 31 -4.47 -1.25 -13.96
N THR A 32 -4.56 -2.23 -13.07
CA THR A 32 -3.57 -3.31 -13.00
C THR A 32 -3.57 -4.13 -14.29
N CYS A 33 -2.53 -4.92 -14.50
CA CYS A 33 -2.42 -5.87 -15.59
C CYS A 33 -2.03 -7.25 -15.06
N CYS A 34 -2.55 -8.28 -15.71
CA CYS A 34 -2.19 -9.66 -15.44
C CYS A 34 -1.87 -10.36 -16.77
N VAL A 35 -1.08 -11.43 -16.68
CA VAL A 35 -0.81 -12.33 -17.80
C VAL A 35 -2.12 -12.82 -18.40
N ALA A 36 -2.16 -12.77 -19.73
CA ALA A 36 -3.24 -13.33 -20.52
C ALA A 36 -3.44 -14.82 -20.20
N GLY A 37 -4.61 -15.17 -19.68
CA GLY A 37 -4.97 -16.51 -19.20
C GLY A 37 -5.26 -16.60 -17.70
N ASP A 38 -5.01 -15.53 -16.94
CA ASP A 38 -5.10 -15.52 -15.48
C ASP A 38 -6.28 -14.68 -14.94
N TYR A 39 -6.41 -14.64 -13.61
CA TYR A 39 -7.43 -13.86 -12.92
C TYR A 39 -6.84 -12.59 -12.31
N CYS A 40 -7.47 -11.46 -12.60
CA CYS A 40 -7.22 -10.21 -11.90
C CYS A 40 -7.95 -10.23 -10.56
N LEU A 41 -7.22 -10.07 -9.46
CA LEU A 41 -7.78 -9.97 -8.12
C LEU A 41 -7.63 -8.54 -7.57
N SER A 42 -8.37 -8.25 -6.50
CA SER A 42 -8.20 -7.03 -5.72
C SER A 42 -6.79 -6.90 -5.15
N ASN A 43 -6.43 -5.70 -4.68
CA ASN A 43 -5.15 -5.44 -4.02
C ASN A 43 -3.92 -5.64 -4.94
N SER A 44 -4.07 -5.44 -6.26
CA SER A 44 -3.00 -5.56 -7.25
C SER A 44 -2.31 -6.92 -7.25
N ILE A 45 -3.12 -7.98 -7.16
CA ILE A 45 -2.68 -9.37 -7.18
C ILE A 45 -3.30 -10.05 -8.41
N CYS A 46 -2.52 -10.87 -9.06
CA CYS A 46 -3.00 -11.78 -10.08
C CYS A 46 -2.99 -13.21 -9.55
N GLU A 47 -3.94 -14.03 -9.98
CA GLU A 47 -4.01 -15.46 -9.69
C GLU A 47 -3.85 -16.28 -10.96
N HIS A 48 -2.80 -17.09 -10.98
CA HIS A 48 -2.58 -18.13 -11.96
C HIS A 48 -3.19 -19.44 -11.47
N VAL A 49 -3.92 -20.13 -12.33
CA VAL A 49 -4.47 -21.46 -12.02
C VAL A 49 -3.83 -22.49 -12.93
N SER A 50 -3.02 -23.37 -12.33
CA SER A 50 -2.39 -24.49 -13.03
C SER A 50 -3.42 -25.52 -13.49
N LYS A 51 -3.01 -26.41 -14.41
CA LYS A 51 -3.90 -27.43 -15.00
C LYS A 51 -4.46 -28.43 -13.98
N ASP A 52 -3.75 -28.64 -12.89
CA ASP A 52 -4.16 -29.46 -11.74
C ASP A 52 -5.08 -28.71 -10.76
N GLY A 53 -5.36 -27.43 -11.01
CA GLY A 53 -6.15 -26.55 -10.15
C GLY A 53 -5.35 -25.86 -9.05
N THR A 54 -4.03 -26.07 -8.99
CA THR A 54 -3.15 -25.36 -8.05
C THR A 54 -3.14 -23.87 -8.37
N LYS A 55 -3.29 -23.03 -7.34
CA LYS A 55 -3.30 -21.57 -7.46
C LYS A 55 -1.95 -20.97 -7.08
N GLY A 56 -1.42 -20.12 -7.95
CA GLY A 56 -0.26 -19.26 -7.69
C GLY A 56 -0.69 -17.79 -7.70
N TYR A 57 0.01 -16.96 -6.93
CA TYR A 57 -0.25 -15.51 -6.84
C TYR A 57 0.99 -14.73 -7.22
N TYR A 58 0.84 -13.65 -7.96
CA TYR A 58 1.94 -12.78 -8.33
C TYR A 58 1.52 -11.31 -8.35
N ASN A 59 2.49 -10.39 -8.24
CA ASN A 59 2.20 -8.96 -8.28
C ASN A 59 1.70 -8.54 -9.65
N ALA A 60 0.62 -7.77 -9.69
CA ALA A 60 0.12 -7.25 -10.95
C ALA A 60 1.03 -6.16 -11.54
N ASP A 61 1.12 -6.15 -12.86
CA ASP A 61 1.68 -5.06 -13.65
C ASP A 61 0.69 -3.89 -13.71
N CYS A 62 0.99 -2.84 -14.48
CA CYS A 62 0.05 -1.73 -14.61
C CYS A 62 -0.01 -1.08 -15.99
N THR A 63 -1.15 -0.46 -16.30
CA THR A 63 -1.29 0.40 -17.48
C THR A 63 -0.76 1.81 -17.29
N ASP A 64 -0.07 2.11 -16.18
CA ASP A 64 0.66 3.36 -16.00
C ASP A 64 2.12 3.18 -16.46
N PRO A 65 2.60 3.91 -17.49
CA PRO A 65 3.99 3.82 -17.93
C PRO A 65 5.01 4.27 -16.89
N THR A 66 4.57 4.96 -15.83
CA THR A 66 5.43 5.45 -14.74
C THR A 66 5.37 4.60 -13.48
N LEU A 67 4.38 3.70 -13.38
CA LEU A 67 4.10 2.88 -12.19
C LEU A 67 3.97 3.70 -10.89
N GLN A 68 3.43 4.91 -10.98
CA GLN A 68 3.23 5.81 -9.84
C GLN A 68 1.76 5.93 -9.43
N ASP A 69 0.82 5.53 -10.29
CA ASP A 69 -0.58 5.56 -9.93
C ASP A 69 -0.88 4.65 -8.71
N PRO A 70 -1.71 5.06 -7.76
CA PRO A 70 -2.03 4.26 -6.58
C PRO A 70 -2.66 2.89 -6.88
N ALA A 71 -3.29 2.71 -8.06
CA ALA A 71 -3.76 1.39 -8.50
C ALA A 71 -2.61 0.45 -8.88
N CYS A 72 -1.45 1.02 -9.23
CA CYS A 72 -0.23 0.33 -9.63
C CYS A 72 0.67 0.05 -8.43
N GLY A 73 0.34 -0.97 -7.64
CA GLY A 73 1.20 -1.43 -6.56
C GLY A 73 2.46 -2.12 -7.09
N THR A 74 3.57 -1.40 -7.26
CA THR A 74 4.85 -2.05 -7.56
C THR A 74 5.38 -2.71 -6.29
N ARG A 75 5.42 -4.04 -6.27
CA ARG A 75 5.89 -4.86 -5.15
C ARG A 75 7.09 -5.68 -5.56
N CYS A 76 7.75 -6.31 -4.59
CA CYS A 76 8.83 -7.25 -4.81
C CYS A 76 10.06 -6.61 -5.46
N GLY A 77 10.27 -5.32 -5.19
CA GLY A 77 11.32 -4.51 -5.81
C GLY A 77 11.23 -4.39 -7.34
N GLY A 78 10.10 -4.75 -7.96
CA GLY A 78 9.98 -4.80 -9.41
C GLY A 78 10.95 -5.79 -10.03
N ARG A 79 10.84 -7.06 -9.63
CA ARG A 79 11.56 -8.18 -10.26
C ARG A 79 10.61 -8.95 -11.17
N ARG A 80 11.17 -9.66 -12.16
CA ARG A 80 10.42 -10.47 -13.15
C ARG A 80 9.56 -11.57 -12.52
N GLU A 81 10.02 -12.06 -11.38
CA GLU A 81 9.47 -13.19 -10.66
C GLU A 81 8.83 -12.68 -9.36
N SER A 82 7.75 -11.93 -9.53
CA SER A 82 7.06 -11.22 -8.45
C SER A 82 6.01 -12.09 -7.75
N ASP A 83 6.27 -13.40 -7.66
CA ASP A 83 5.44 -14.37 -6.95
C ASP A 83 5.24 -13.98 -5.49
N LEU A 84 4.04 -14.24 -5.00
CA LEU A 84 3.52 -13.80 -3.73
C LEU A 84 3.04 -14.98 -2.90
N VAL A 85 3.30 -14.90 -1.60
CA VAL A 85 2.77 -15.83 -0.60
C VAL A 85 2.09 -15.06 0.52
N PHE A 86 0.92 -15.54 0.95
CA PHE A 86 0.23 -14.98 2.10
C PHE A 86 0.70 -15.68 3.38
N ILE A 87 1.17 -14.89 4.35
CA ILE A 87 1.66 -15.38 5.64
C ILE A 87 0.54 -15.25 6.66
N GLN A 88 -0.18 -16.34 6.88
CA GLN A 88 -1.41 -16.38 7.67
C GLN A 88 -1.23 -15.82 9.08
N ASP A 89 -0.18 -16.25 9.79
CA ASP A 89 0.07 -15.86 11.18
C ASP A 89 0.30 -14.34 11.36
N ARG A 90 0.74 -13.67 10.29
CA ARG A 90 1.03 -12.23 10.30
C ARG A 90 -0.04 -11.39 9.57
N GLY A 91 -0.95 -12.02 8.82
CA GLY A 91 -1.94 -11.31 8.02
C GLY A 91 -1.33 -10.40 6.95
N VAL A 92 -0.18 -10.79 6.38
CA VAL A 92 0.52 -10.01 5.36
C VAL A 92 0.89 -10.88 4.18
N TRP A 93 1.02 -10.24 3.04
CA TRP A 93 1.62 -10.83 1.87
C TRP A 93 3.13 -10.57 1.86
N ALA A 94 3.88 -11.53 1.35
CA ALA A 94 5.31 -11.43 1.17
C ALA A 94 5.68 -11.85 -0.24
N CYS A 95 6.77 -11.28 -0.71
CA CYS A 95 7.36 -11.64 -1.97
C CYS A 95 8.19 -12.93 -1.81
N CYS A 96 8.00 -13.93 -2.67
CA CYS A 96 8.80 -15.16 -2.66
C CYS A 96 10.28 -14.87 -2.98
N THR A 97 11.22 -15.71 -2.56
CA THR A 97 12.62 -15.57 -2.98
C THR A 97 12.85 -16.29 -4.29
N SER A 98 13.90 -15.91 -5.02
CA SER A 98 14.34 -16.61 -6.22
C SER A 98 15.82 -16.95 -6.07
N ASP A 99 16.14 -18.23 -6.13
CA ASP A 99 17.50 -18.75 -6.11
C ASP A 99 17.80 -19.40 -7.46
N ASN A 100 18.71 -18.80 -8.24
CA ASN A 100 19.06 -19.23 -9.60
C ASN A 100 17.83 -19.39 -10.54
N GLY A 101 16.82 -18.53 -10.41
CA GLY A 101 15.60 -18.57 -11.23
C GLY A 101 14.57 -19.61 -10.78
N THR A 102 14.77 -20.23 -9.62
CA THR A 102 13.77 -21.09 -8.98
C THR A 102 13.07 -20.30 -7.89
N ILE A 103 11.74 -20.17 -8.00
CA ILE A 103 10.91 -19.53 -6.99
C ILE A 103 10.80 -20.40 -5.76
N ASP A 104 11.12 -19.85 -4.60
CA ASP A 104 10.84 -20.44 -3.29
C ASP A 104 9.94 -19.53 -2.46
N CYS A 105 8.71 -19.98 -2.23
CA CYS A 105 7.74 -19.30 -1.40
C CYS A 105 7.73 -19.82 0.06
N ASN A 106 8.52 -20.86 0.38
CA ASN A 106 8.63 -21.38 1.74
C ASN A 106 9.55 -20.52 2.62
N ASN A 107 10.53 -19.87 1.98
CA ASN A 107 11.40 -18.89 2.61
C ASN A 107 11.16 -17.49 2.01
N PRO A 108 10.01 -16.85 2.28
CA PRO A 108 9.68 -15.57 1.68
C PRO A 108 10.65 -14.46 2.13
N SER A 109 10.76 -13.43 1.29
CA SER A 109 11.58 -12.26 1.58
C SER A 109 11.04 -11.45 2.76
N ILE A 110 11.87 -10.53 3.26
CA ILE A 110 11.49 -9.57 4.30
C ILE A 110 10.56 -8.46 3.77
N GLU A 111 10.41 -8.33 2.46
CA GLU A 111 9.50 -7.36 1.85
C GLU A 111 8.06 -7.87 1.99
N VAL A 112 7.31 -7.21 2.88
CA VAL A 112 5.94 -7.55 3.22
C VAL A 112 5.01 -6.36 3.04
N TYR A 113 3.73 -6.63 2.75
CA TYR A 113 2.72 -5.61 2.60
C TYR A 113 1.35 -6.09 3.11
N PRO A 114 0.50 -5.17 3.60
CA PRO A 114 -0.82 -5.52 4.11
C PRO A 114 -1.76 -5.88 2.97
N GLY A 115 -2.63 -6.86 3.21
CA GLY A 115 -3.69 -7.25 2.29
C GLY A 115 -4.59 -8.32 2.90
N PRO A 116 -5.78 -8.53 2.32
CA PRO A 116 -6.67 -9.59 2.76
C PRO A 116 -6.05 -10.98 2.49
N ALA A 117 -6.54 -12.01 3.20
CA ALA A 117 -6.17 -13.39 2.92
C ALA A 117 -6.63 -13.81 1.51
N THR A 118 -6.06 -14.91 0.99
CA THR A 118 -6.37 -15.42 -0.35
C THR A 118 -7.86 -15.65 -0.58
N ALA A 119 -8.58 -16.16 0.43
CA ALA A 119 -10.02 -16.41 0.35
C ALA A 119 -10.88 -15.14 0.32
N ASP A 120 -10.34 -14.02 0.79
CA ASP A 120 -11.03 -12.72 0.89
C ASP A 120 -10.66 -11.78 -0.26
N LEU A 121 -9.76 -12.20 -1.17
CA LEU A 121 -9.47 -11.46 -2.38
C LEU A 121 -10.68 -11.48 -3.31
N ALA A 122 -11.17 -10.29 -3.67
CA ALA A 122 -12.22 -10.18 -4.66
C ALA A 122 -11.66 -10.44 -6.05
N THR A 123 -12.26 -11.37 -6.79
CA THR A 123 -12.00 -11.50 -8.22
C THR A 123 -12.57 -10.29 -8.95
N ILE A 124 -11.75 -9.60 -9.73
CA ILE A 124 -12.17 -8.46 -10.56
C ILE A 124 -12.63 -8.96 -11.92
N GLN A 125 -11.78 -9.73 -12.59
CA GLN A 125 -12.08 -10.28 -13.91
C GLN A 125 -11.16 -11.46 -14.24
N TYR A 126 -11.63 -12.32 -15.12
CA TYR A 126 -10.80 -13.26 -15.87
C TYR A 126 -10.33 -12.61 -17.17
N VAL A 127 -9.03 -12.69 -17.45
CA VAL A 127 -8.45 -12.15 -18.69
C VAL A 127 -8.06 -13.29 -19.63
N PRO A 128 -8.88 -13.65 -20.62
CA PRO A 128 -8.57 -14.79 -21.46
C PRO A 128 -7.40 -14.46 -22.41
N ALA A 129 -6.66 -15.50 -22.80
CA ALA A 129 -5.61 -15.35 -23.82
C ALA A 129 -6.15 -14.89 -25.19
N THR A 130 -7.41 -15.21 -25.48
CA THR A 130 -8.13 -14.74 -26.66
C THR A 130 -9.59 -14.48 -26.30
N GLY A 131 -10.23 -13.51 -26.96
CA GLY A 131 -11.65 -13.20 -26.74
C GLY A 131 -11.90 -12.05 -25.79
N THR A 132 -13.04 -12.09 -25.08
CA THR A 132 -13.51 -10.98 -24.23
C THR A 132 -13.34 -11.32 -22.75
N PRO A 133 -12.82 -10.38 -21.91
CA PRO A 133 -12.75 -10.56 -20.47
C PRO A 133 -14.10 -10.93 -19.86
N THR A 134 -14.07 -11.81 -18.86
CA THR A 134 -15.27 -12.20 -18.12
C THR A 134 -15.23 -11.63 -16.72
N TYR A 135 -16.33 -11.04 -16.28
CA TYR A 135 -16.47 -10.49 -14.93
C TYR A 135 -17.26 -11.47 -14.06
N PRO A 136 -16.92 -11.63 -12.78
CA PRO A 136 -17.75 -12.40 -11.88
C PRO A 136 -19.14 -11.76 -11.80
N ALA A 137 -20.18 -12.59 -11.98
CA ALA A 137 -21.54 -12.15 -11.72
C ALA A 137 -21.71 -11.93 -10.21
N PRO A 138 -22.42 -10.88 -9.77
CA PRO A 138 -22.74 -10.73 -8.35
C PRO A 138 -23.54 -11.96 -7.90
N THR A 139 -22.93 -12.81 -7.07
CA THR A 139 -23.65 -13.83 -6.33
C THR A 139 -24.44 -13.13 -5.24
N GLY A 140 -25.64 -12.68 -5.57
CA GLY A 140 -26.59 -12.19 -4.58
C GLY A 140 -26.94 -13.35 -3.65
N THR A 141 -26.41 -13.35 -2.43
CA THR A 141 -27.00 -14.13 -1.34
C THR A 141 -28.33 -13.47 -1.02
N ALA A 142 -29.39 -13.88 -1.73
CA ALA A 142 -30.74 -13.49 -1.40
C ALA A 142 -31.11 -14.13 -0.06
N THR A 143 -30.94 -13.39 1.04
CA THR A 143 -31.62 -13.71 2.29
C THR A 143 -33.11 -13.66 2.01
N SER A 144 -33.71 -14.84 1.89
CA SER A 144 -35.16 -14.99 1.70
C SER A 144 -35.86 -14.57 3.00
N THR A 145 -36.25 -13.31 3.10
CA THR A 145 -37.28 -12.89 4.03
C THR A 145 -38.62 -13.00 3.30
N SER A 146 -39.43 -13.97 3.73
CA SER A 146 -40.72 -14.32 3.15
C SER A 146 -41.67 -13.12 2.98
N ASN A 147 -42.19 -13.06 1.75
CA ASN A 147 -43.44 -12.52 1.24
C ASN A 147 -44.33 -11.65 2.16
N THR A 148 -44.54 -10.40 1.73
CA THR A 148 -45.89 -9.81 1.65
C THR A 148 -46.08 -9.18 0.27
N THR A 149 -47.06 -9.71 -0.47
CA THR A 149 -47.46 -9.30 -1.81
C THR A 149 -48.10 -7.91 -1.78
N VAL A 150 -47.56 -6.94 -2.54
CA VAL A 150 -48.31 -5.75 -2.95
C VAL A 150 -48.07 -5.50 -4.44
N THR A 151 -49.19 -5.27 -5.11
CA THR A 151 -49.45 -5.25 -6.55
C THR A 151 -48.66 -4.20 -7.33
N GLN A 152 -48.36 -4.52 -8.58
CA GLN A 152 -47.62 -3.72 -9.57
C GLN A 152 -48.21 -2.33 -9.82
N THR A 153 -47.35 -1.32 -10.00
CA THR A 153 -47.55 -0.25 -10.98
C THR A 153 -46.17 0.21 -11.49
N SER A 154 -46.03 0.19 -12.82
CA SER A 154 -44.86 0.63 -13.57
C SER A 154 -44.68 2.15 -13.51
N SER A 155 -43.53 2.62 -13.05
CA SER A 155 -43.00 3.94 -13.40
C SER A 155 -41.47 3.99 -13.28
N SER A 156 -40.86 4.35 -14.39
CA SER A 156 -39.45 4.69 -14.53
C SER A 156 -39.13 5.99 -13.78
N SER A 157 -38.27 5.93 -12.76
CA SER A 157 -37.40 7.04 -12.36
C SER A 157 -36.30 6.55 -11.42
N SER A 158 -35.05 6.60 -11.89
CA SER A 158 -33.85 6.52 -11.07
C SER A 158 -33.73 7.80 -10.25
N GLY A 159 -34.40 7.81 -9.08
CA GLY A 159 -34.31 8.84 -8.06
C GLY A 159 -33.38 8.39 -6.93
N VAL A 160 -32.35 9.18 -6.68
CA VAL A 160 -31.42 9.02 -5.57
C VAL A 160 -32.17 9.23 -4.25
N SER A 161 -31.99 8.34 -3.27
CA SER A 161 -32.70 8.39 -1.98
C SER A 161 -32.41 9.69 -1.21
N PRO A 162 -33.42 10.38 -0.66
CA PRO A 162 -33.27 11.60 0.15
C PRO A 162 -32.32 11.46 1.35
N GLY A 163 -32.08 10.22 1.81
CA GLY A 163 -31.15 9.94 2.91
C GLY A 163 -29.67 10.19 2.58
N ALA A 164 -29.27 10.20 1.31
CA ALA A 164 -27.87 10.41 0.90
C ALA A 164 -27.48 11.90 0.82
N ALA A 165 -28.44 12.81 0.66
CA ALA A 165 -28.19 14.24 0.47
C ALA A 165 -28.03 15.05 1.78
N ALA A 166 -28.44 14.51 2.93
CA ALA A 166 -28.40 15.23 4.21
C ALA A 166 -27.05 15.11 4.97
N GLY A 167 -26.16 14.19 4.56
CA GLY A 167 -24.92 13.90 5.30
C GLY A 167 -23.71 14.77 4.95
N ILE A 168 -23.71 15.47 3.81
CA ILE A 168 -22.55 16.23 3.31
C ILE A 168 -22.84 17.73 3.40
N GLY A 169 -23.19 18.22 4.59
CA GLY A 169 -23.49 19.64 4.80
C GLY A 169 -22.81 20.27 6.01
N VAL A 170 -22.44 19.49 7.02
CA VAL A 170 -22.06 20.05 8.34
C VAL A 170 -20.58 19.79 8.72
N GLY A 171 -19.85 18.97 7.96
CA GLY A 171 -18.48 18.56 8.32
C GLY A 171 -17.36 19.55 7.96
N VAL A 172 -17.56 20.42 6.97
CA VAL A 172 -16.45 21.19 6.38
C VAL A 172 -16.10 22.45 7.19
N GLY A 173 -17.04 22.99 7.98
CA GLY A 173 -16.82 24.21 8.77
C GLY A 173 -15.88 24.01 9.96
N ALA A 174 -15.98 22.88 10.67
CA ALA A 174 -15.19 22.64 11.88
C ALA A 174 -13.74 22.23 11.57
N GLY A 175 -13.50 21.51 10.46
CA GLY A 175 -12.17 21.02 10.11
C GLY A 175 -11.18 22.13 9.75
N VAL A 176 -11.61 23.14 8.99
CA VAL A 176 -10.74 24.23 8.54
C VAL A 176 -10.32 25.13 9.70
N ALA A 177 -11.23 25.40 10.65
CA ALA A 177 -10.91 26.21 11.83
C ALA A 177 -9.88 25.52 12.74
N LEU A 178 -10.00 24.20 12.95
CA LEU A 178 -9.06 23.43 13.76
C LEU A 178 -7.68 23.29 13.09
N ALA A 179 -7.64 23.06 11.78
CA ALA A 179 -6.39 22.99 11.02
C ALA A 179 -5.63 24.33 11.05
N ALA A 180 -6.34 25.46 10.86
CA ALA A 180 -5.74 26.79 10.93
C ALA A 180 -5.18 27.10 12.33
N PHE A 181 -5.90 26.74 13.40
CA PHE A 181 -5.42 26.90 14.77
C PHE A 181 -4.16 26.08 15.08
N MET A 182 -4.11 24.82 14.63
CA MET A 182 -2.96 23.95 14.82
C MET A 182 -1.70 24.49 14.10
N ILE A 183 -1.85 24.94 12.85
CA ILE A 183 -0.72 25.50 12.08
C ILE A 183 -0.19 26.78 12.75
N ALA A 184 -1.08 27.67 13.19
CA ALA A 184 -0.70 28.91 13.89
C ALA A 184 0.04 28.62 15.21
N PHE A 185 -0.44 27.64 15.99
CA PHE A 185 0.17 27.25 17.25
C PHE A 185 1.59 26.69 17.06
N LEU A 186 1.80 25.82 16.08
CA LEU A 186 3.13 25.26 15.77
C LEU A 186 4.13 26.34 15.32
N PHE A 187 3.67 27.30 14.51
CA PHE A 187 4.50 28.43 14.07
C PHE A 187 4.91 29.33 15.25
N MET A 188 3.99 29.62 16.17
CA MET A 188 4.31 30.40 17.37
C MET A 188 5.25 29.66 18.33
N ARG A 189 5.10 28.34 18.47
CA ARG A 189 6.00 27.52 19.31
C ARG A 189 7.44 27.54 18.79
N ASN A 190 7.63 27.43 17.48
CA ASN A 190 8.96 27.51 16.86
C ASN A 190 9.57 28.91 16.97
N ARG A 191 8.76 29.98 16.85
CA ARG A 191 9.28 31.35 17.02
C ARG A 191 9.71 31.67 18.45
N ARG A 192 9.07 31.07 19.46
CA ARG A 192 9.48 31.23 20.87
C ARG A 192 10.79 30.52 21.20
N GLN A 193 11.13 29.43 20.50
CA GLN A 193 12.44 28.78 20.64
C GLN A 193 13.59 29.55 19.97
N ALA A 194 13.28 30.42 19.00
CA ALA A 194 14.26 31.26 18.32
C ALA A 194 14.65 32.54 19.11
N GLN A 195 13.93 32.89 20.18
CA GLN A 195 14.22 34.09 20.98
C GLN A 195 15.11 33.84 22.22
N SER A 196 15.56 32.60 22.45
CA SER A 196 16.45 32.26 23.58
C SER A 196 17.94 32.16 23.24
N ARG A 197 18.37 32.57 22.04
CA ARG A 197 19.80 32.58 21.69
C ARG A 197 20.21 33.92 21.11
N SER A 198 20.47 34.87 22.01
CA SER A 198 21.32 36.03 21.73
C SER A 198 22.12 36.35 22.99
N ALA A 199 23.33 35.79 23.07
CA ALA A 199 24.46 36.40 23.75
C ALA A 199 25.77 35.73 23.30
N THR A 200 26.74 36.60 22.98
CA THR A 200 28.19 36.37 22.97
C THR A 200 28.84 36.01 21.61
N ALA A 201 29.34 37.05 20.94
CA ALA A 201 30.50 37.01 20.03
C ALA A 201 31.81 36.92 20.87
N PRO A 202 33.00 36.54 20.36
CA PRO A 202 33.69 37.35 19.33
C PRO A 202 34.64 36.63 18.34
N ALA A 203 34.96 37.39 17.28
CA ALA A 203 36.28 37.63 16.66
C ALA A 203 37.14 36.49 16.05
N GLY A 204 37.48 36.70 14.76
CA GLY A 204 38.73 36.30 14.09
C GLY A 204 38.81 34.83 13.68
N TYR A 205 39.41 34.41 12.57
CA TYR A 205 40.32 35.03 11.63
C TYR A 205 40.45 34.10 10.38
N ASN A 206 40.61 34.72 9.22
CA ASN A 206 41.43 34.35 8.05
C ASN A 206 41.31 32.96 7.39
N SER A 207 40.95 33.00 6.10
CA SER A 207 41.18 31.96 5.10
C SER A 207 42.22 32.43 4.08
N VAL A 208 43.46 31.93 4.11
CA VAL A 208 44.40 32.03 2.97
C VAL A 208 45.46 30.91 3.02
N LEU A 209 45.51 30.11 1.95
CA LEU A 209 46.58 29.29 1.33
C LEU A 209 47.60 28.45 2.15
N SER A 210 47.81 27.22 1.66
CA SER A 210 48.79 26.16 2.01
C SER A 210 50.27 26.62 1.96
N PRO A 211 51.29 25.89 2.52
CA PRO A 211 51.78 24.63 1.93
C PRO A 211 52.47 23.60 2.87
N THR A 212 52.64 22.36 2.35
CA THR A 212 53.68 21.33 2.58
C THR A 212 54.14 20.96 4.02
N THR A 213 54.14 19.65 4.35
CA THR A 213 55.35 18.86 4.76
C THR A 213 54.97 17.45 5.22
N TYR A 214 55.75 16.48 4.74
CA TYR A 214 55.77 15.06 5.08
C TYR A 214 56.15 14.80 6.55
N GLN A 215 55.50 13.84 7.23
CA GLN A 215 56.23 13.00 8.18
C GLN A 215 55.55 11.63 8.46
N THR A 216 56.33 10.59 8.16
CA THR A 216 56.39 9.19 8.58
C THR A 216 55.58 8.68 9.81
N SER A 217 54.85 7.56 9.60
CA SER A 217 54.71 6.27 10.35
C SER A 217 55.13 6.12 11.85
N PRO A 218 54.75 5.02 12.58
CA PRO A 218 53.76 3.94 12.34
C PRO A 218 52.91 3.50 13.59
N ALA A 219 51.99 2.54 13.37
CA ALA A 219 51.48 1.49 14.28
C ALA A 219 50.69 1.85 15.57
N ALA A 220 49.44 1.34 15.67
CA ALA A 220 49.10 0.13 16.45
C ALA A 220 47.64 0.09 16.99
N TRP A 221 47.12 -1.14 17.10
CA TRP A 221 45.99 -1.65 17.92
C TRP A 221 44.54 -1.61 17.38
N THR A 222 44.10 -2.80 16.97
CA THR A 222 42.84 -3.51 17.30
C THR A 222 41.78 -2.79 18.15
N ALA A 223 40.54 -2.74 17.67
CA ALA A 223 39.31 -3.02 18.45
C ALA A 223 38.06 -3.06 17.55
N GLU A 224 37.18 -4.04 17.79
CA GLU A 224 35.83 -4.21 17.24
C GLU A 224 34.90 -3.00 17.53
N PRO A 225 33.90 -2.71 16.69
CA PRO A 225 32.77 -1.88 17.09
C PRO A 225 31.71 -2.70 17.83
N GLU A 226 31.68 -2.57 19.16
CA GLU A 226 30.59 -3.02 20.02
C GLU A 226 29.28 -2.29 19.67
N VAL A 227 28.26 -3.07 19.30
CA VAL A 227 26.89 -2.61 19.06
C VAL A 227 26.27 -2.22 20.40
N ARG A 228 26.12 -0.91 20.65
CA ARG A 228 25.33 -0.42 21.79
C ARG A 228 23.84 -0.68 21.53
N LEU A 229 23.27 -1.63 22.26
CA LEU A 229 21.82 -1.76 22.42
C LEU A 229 21.29 -0.56 23.21
N ALA A 230 20.29 0.13 22.67
CA ALA A 230 19.49 1.10 23.41
C ALA A 230 18.37 0.37 24.20
N PRO A 231 18.08 0.75 25.45
CA PRO A 231 17.10 0.06 26.28
C PRO A 231 15.66 0.34 25.84
N ILE A 232 14.86 -0.74 25.83
CA ILE A 232 13.40 -0.75 25.62
C ILE A 232 12.72 -0.13 26.84
N TYR A 233 11.83 0.84 26.62
CA TYR A 233 10.97 1.43 27.64
C TYR A 233 9.66 0.63 27.72
N GLU A 234 9.51 -0.11 28.82
CA GLU A 234 8.25 -0.70 29.31
C GLU A 234 7.62 0.26 30.31
N LEU A 235 6.35 0.66 30.13
CA LEU A 235 5.40 1.22 31.10
C LEU A 235 4.22 1.83 30.30
N SER A 236 2.94 1.56 30.50
CA SER A 236 2.21 0.72 31.45
C SER A 236 0.72 0.73 31.03
N HIS A 237 0.04 -0.41 31.19
CA HIS A 237 -1.41 -0.55 30.98
C HIS A 237 -2.24 0.33 31.94
N PRO A 238 -3.28 1.05 31.48
CA PRO A 238 -4.28 1.62 32.37
C PRO A 238 -5.27 0.55 32.85
N LYS A 239 -5.45 0.50 34.17
CA LYS A 239 -6.37 -0.35 34.92
C LYS A 239 -7.82 0.09 34.67
N GLN A 240 -8.64 -0.78 34.11
CA GLN A 240 -10.08 -0.55 33.92
C GLN A 240 -10.87 -0.82 35.21
N PRO A 241 -11.75 0.08 35.69
CA PRO A 241 -12.62 -0.22 36.82
C PRO A 241 -13.78 -1.13 36.40
N ARG A 242 -14.00 -2.19 37.17
CA ARG A 242 -15.23 -3.00 37.16
C ARG A 242 -16.40 -2.13 37.59
N GLY A 243 -17.36 -1.93 36.69
CA GLY A 243 -18.70 -1.49 37.06
C GLY A 243 -19.52 -2.70 37.49
N GLU A 244 -19.92 -2.72 38.77
CA GLU A 244 -21.08 -3.47 39.26
C GLU A 244 -22.33 -3.02 38.49
N LEU A 245 -23.14 -3.98 38.05
CA LEU A 245 -24.50 -3.74 37.62
C LEU A 245 -25.39 -4.74 38.35
N ASP A 246 -26.23 -4.15 39.20
CA ASP A 246 -27.23 -4.78 40.04
C ASP A 246 -28.22 -5.65 39.26
N SER A 247 -28.67 -6.68 39.95
CA SER A 247 -29.73 -7.61 39.61
C SER A 247 -31.10 -6.91 39.60
N GLN A 248 -31.82 -6.99 38.46
CA GLN A 248 -33.29 -7.17 38.37
C GLN A 248 -33.63 -7.90 37.07
#